data_AF-A0AAE1MCP7-F1
#
_entry.id   AF-A0AAE1MCP7-F1
#
_cell.length_a   1.000
_cell.length_b   1.000
_cell.length_c   1.000
_cell.angle_alpha   90.00
_cell.angle_beta   90.00
_cell.angle_gamma   90.00
#
_symmetry.space_group_name_H-M   'P 1'
#
loop_
_entity.id
_entity.type
_entity.pdbx_description
1 polymer ?
#
loop_
_entity_poly.entity_id
_entity_poly.type
_entity_poly.pdbx_seq_one_letter_code
_entity_poly.pdbx_strand_id
1 'polypeptide(L)'
;MKKTHYYLVDTSVIIPGAAVSMLRFNIISEEPFVVHGLKITPLPVWHGQGYRSLGFRFGNVCYIRDECNQDGHISFSNQARKSFRSQ
;
A
#
# COMPACT_ATOMS: atom_id res chain seq x y z
N MET A 1 9.30 -3.23 27.65
CA MET A 1 8.85 -3.02 26.25
C MET A 1 7.37 -3.32 26.13
N LYS A 2 6.52 -2.34 25.78
CA LYS A 2 5.10 -2.60 25.45
C LYS A 2 5.04 -3.16 24.02
N LYS A 3 4.45 -4.35 23.84
CA LYS A 3 4.21 -4.95 22.51
C LYS A 3 3.03 -4.21 21.87
N THR A 4 3.24 -3.56 20.73
CA THR A 4 2.28 -2.62 20.12
C THR A 4 1.25 -3.26 19.16
N HIS A 5 1.20 -4.58 19.03
CA HIS A 5 0.43 -5.25 17.96
C HIS A 5 -0.23 -6.57 18.39
N TYR A 6 -1.02 -6.58 19.49
CA TYR A 6 -1.78 -7.77 19.93
C TYR A 6 -2.85 -8.26 18.94
N TYR A 7 -3.20 -7.45 17.94
CA TYR A 7 -4.36 -7.67 17.07
C TYR A 7 -4.08 -8.49 15.80
N LEU A 8 -2.81 -8.86 15.54
CA LEU A 8 -2.49 -9.69 14.36
C LEU A 8 -2.68 -11.19 14.59
N VAL A 9 -3.01 -11.58 15.84
CA VAL A 9 -3.33 -12.91 16.40
C VAL A 9 -2.38 -13.19 17.57
N ASP A 10 -2.92 -13.16 18.79
CA ASP A 10 -2.24 -13.75 19.95
C ASP A 10 -2.50 -15.26 19.96
N THR A 11 -1.48 -16.02 19.55
CA THR A 11 -1.63 -17.47 19.44
C THR A 11 -1.70 -18.18 20.80
N SER A 12 -1.41 -17.48 21.90
CA SER A 12 -1.44 -18.06 23.25
C SER A 12 -2.85 -18.22 23.82
N VAL A 13 -3.85 -17.58 23.21
CA VAL A 13 -5.26 -17.62 23.62
C VAL A 13 -6.15 -18.39 22.63
N ILE A 14 -5.56 -19.15 21.70
CA ILE A 14 -6.32 -19.94 20.72
C ILE A 14 -7.09 -21.05 21.43
N ILE A 15 -8.39 -21.16 21.13
CA ILE A 15 -9.22 -22.28 21.56
C ILE A 15 -8.79 -23.54 20.76
N PRO A 16 -8.51 -24.68 21.42
CA PRO A 16 -8.19 -25.91 20.73
C PRO A 16 -9.25 -26.27 19.67
N GLY A 17 -8.84 -26.44 18.41
CA GLY A 17 -9.72 -26.73 17.28
C GLY A 17 -10.25 -25.51 16.52
N ALA A 18 -9.97 -24.27 16.98
CA ALA A 18 -10.31 -23.07 16.22
C ALA A 18 -9.30 -22.81 15.09
N ALA A 19 -9.80 -22.50 13.91
CA ALA A 19 -8.97 -22.04 12.80
C ALA A 19 -8.44 -20.63 13.06
N VAL A 20 -7.17 -20.41 12.74
CA VAL A 20 -6.52 -19.10 12.83
C VAL A 20 -6.08 -18.68 11.45
N SER A 21 -6.46 -17.47 11.04
CA SER A 21 -6.02 -16.91 9.77
C SER A 21 -4.50 -16.76 9.76
N MET A 22 -3.84 -17.45 8.82
CA MET A 22 -2.42 -17.27 8.59
C MET A 22 -2.17 -15.97 7.83
N LEU A 23 -1.34 -15.10 8.40
CA LEU A 23 -0.84 -13.94 7.69
C LEU A 23 0.27 -14.36 6.74
N ARG A 24 0.09 -14.05 5.45
CA ARG A 24 1.14 -14.16 4.44
C ARG A 24 1.61 -12.77 4.06
N PHE A 25 2.85 -12.45 4.42
CA PHE A 25 3.49 -11.22 3.97
C PHE A 25 4.01 -11.40 2.55
N ASN A 26 3.49 -10.59 1.62
CA ASN A 26 3.99 -10.50 0.25
C ASN A 26 4.61 -9.11 0.08
N ILE A 27 5.90 -9.06 -0.25
CA ILE A 27 6.60 -7.80 -0.49
C ILE A 27 6.16 -7.28 -1.86
N ILE A 28 5.66 -6.06 -1.90
CA ILE A 28 5.25 -5.37 -3.13
C ILE A 28 6.42 -4.48 -3.56
N SER A 29 6.90 -4.67 -4.78
CA SER A 29 7.85 -3.78 -5.44
C SER A 29 7.12 -2.72 -6.27
N GLU A 30 7.85 -1.97 -7.10
CA GLU A 30 7.24 -1.00 -8.01
C GLU A 30 6.69 -1.64 -9.30
N GLU A 31 6.90 -2.94 -9.47
CA GLU A 31 6.42 -3.68 -10.62
C GLU A 31 4.91 -3.99 -10.53
N PRO A 32 4.18 -3.97 -11.64
CA PRO A 32 2.77 -4.37 -11.65
C PRO A 32 2.58 -5.83 -11.20
N PHE A 33 1.51 -6.08 -10.45
CA PHE A 33 1.14 -7.41 -9.98
C PHE A 33 -0.36 -7.64 -10.11
N VAL A 34 -0.79 -8.89 -9.97
CA VAL A 34 -2.21 -9.28 -10.09
C VAL A 34 -2.72 -9.82 -8.77
N VAL A 35 -3.85 -9.29 -8.31
CA VAL A 35 -4.57 -9.80 -7.14
C VAL A 35 -5.98 -10.17 -7.58
N HIS A 36 -6.34 -11.45 -7.49
CA HIS A 36 -7.66 -11.96 -7.89
C HIS A 36 -8.11 -11.50 -9.29
N GLY A 37 -7.19 -11.51 -10.26
CA GLY A 37 -7.45 -11.07 -11.65
C GLY A 37 -7.41 -9.55 -11.87
N LEU A 38 -7.29 -8.75 -10.82
CA LEU A 38 -7.14 -7.30 -10.90
C LEU A 38 -5.67 -6.92 -11.03
N LYS A 39 -5.30 -6.27 -12.14
CA LYS A 39 -3.96 -5.69 -12.31
C LYS A 39 -3.82 -4.46 -11.41
N ILE A 40 -2.88 -4.53 -10.48
CA ILE A 40 -2.46 -3.44 -9.62
C ILE A 40 -1.16 -2.88 -10.20
N THR A 41 -1.14 -1.57 -10.45
CA THR A 41 0.05 -0.86 -10.92
C THR A 41 0.51 0.08 -9.82
N PRO A 42 1.65 -0.20 -9.15
CA PRO A 42 2.25 0.74 -8.20
C PRO A 42 2.56 2.08 -8.86
N LEU A 43 2.35 3.16 -8.12
CA LEU A 43 2.66 4.53 -8.52
C LEU A 43 3.65 5.09 -7.50
N PRO A 44 4.94 5.22 -7.83
CA PRO A 44 5.91 5.85 -6.95
C PRO A 44 5.52 7.30 -6.68
N VAL A 45 5.40 7.66 -5.40
CA VAL A 45 5.04 9.01 -4.95
C VAL A 45 5.94 9.46 -3.81
N TRP A 46 6.03 10.76 -3.62
CA TRP A 46 6.74 11.36 -2.49
C TRP A 46 5.78 11.58 -1.32
N HIS A 47 6.28 11.37 -0.11
CA HIS A 47 5.64 11.78 1.14
C HIS A 47 6.68 12.59 1.92
N GLY A 48 7.04 13.74 1.34
CA GLY A 48 8.01 14.68 1.87
C GLY A 48 9.42 14.40 1.38
N GLN A 49 10.38 15.06 2.03
CA GLN A 49 11.78 15.00 1.62
C GLN A 49 12.39 13.62 1.90
N GLY A 50 12.92 12.98 0.85
CA GLY A 50 13.67 11.72 0.99
C GLY A 50 12.82 10.49 1.34
N TYR A 51 11.50 10.63 1.47
CA TYR A 51 10.60 9.52 1.79
C TYR A 51 9.68 9.21 0.60
N ARG A 52 9.89 8.03 0.03
CA ARG A 52 9.14 7.53 -1.12
C ARG A 52 8.17 6.45 -0.68
N SER A 53 6.92 6.60 -1.10
CA SER A 53 5.83 5.66 -0.84
C SER A 53 5.19 5.21 -2.16
N LEU A 54 4.23 4.30 -2.10
CA LEU A 54 3.48 3.81 -3.24
C LEU A 54 2.01 4.20 -3.13
N GLY A 55 1.53 4.91 -4.15
CA GLY A 55 0.12 4.85 -4.55
C GLY A 55 -0.14 3.61 -5.39
N PHE A 56 -1.41 3.35 -5.70
CA PHE A 56 -1.81 2.21 -6.53
C PHE A 56 -2.87 2.60 -7.52
N ARG A 57 -2.70 2.20 -8.78
CA ARG A 57 -3.75 2.23 -9.79
C ARG A 57 -4.31 0.84 -10.01
N PHE A 58 -5.63 0.77 -10.14
CA PHE A 58 -6.35 -0.42 -10.56
C PHE A 58 -7.58 0.01 -11.37
N GLY A 59 -7.72 -0.53 -12.57
CA GLY A 59 -8.72 -0.05 -13.53
C GLY A 59 -8.60 1.45 -13.81
N ASN A 60 -9.70 2.17 -13.61
CA ASN A 60 -9.83 3.63 -13.74
C ASN A 60 -9.74 4.37 -12.39
N VAL A 61 -9.26 3.72 -11.33
CA VAL A 61 -9.10 4.31 -10.00
C VAL A 61 -7.61 4.42 -9.66
N CYS A 62 -7.21 5.56 -9.10
CA CYS A 62 -5.92 5.73 -8.45
C CYS A 62 -6.17 6.01 -6.96
N TYR A 63 -5.56 5.22 -6.09
CA TYR A 63 -5.54 5.44 -4.65
C TYR A 63 -4.15 5.93 -4.25
N ILE A 64 -4.09 7.13 -3.68
CA ILE A 64 -2.85 7.72 -3.18
C ILE A 64 -3.16 8.36 -1.83
N ARG A 65 -2.38 8.00 -0.81
CA ARG A 65 -2.53 8.52 0.55
C ARG A 65 -1.35 9.41 0.89
N ASP A 66 -1.66 10.56 1.48
CA ASP A 66 -0.71 11.51 2.08
C ASP A 66 0.44 11.91 1.15
N GLU A 67 0.23 12.05 -0.14
CA GLU A 67 1.30 12.51 -1.04
C GLU A 67 1.64 13.99 -0.78
N CYS A 68 2.93 14.30 -0.73
CA CYS A 68 3.44 15.66 -0.80
C CYS A 68 4.78 15.71 -1.52
N ASN A 69 5.09 16.85 -2.13
CA ASN A 69 6.33 17.02 -2.87
C ASN A 69 7.55 16.89 -1.95
N GLN A 70 8.74 16.76 -2.54
CA GLN A 70 9.99 16.76 -1.78
C GLN A 70 10.13 18.00 -0.88
N ASP A 71 9.56 19.13 -1.31
CA ASP A 71 9.54 20.38 -0.56
C ASP A 71 8.41 20.46 0.50
N GLY A 72 7.72 19.34 0.77
CA GLY A 72 6.70 19.22 1.81
C GLY A 72 5.32 19.81 1.46
N HIS A 73 5.18 20.50 0.33
CA HIS A 73 3.89 20.99 -0.14
C HIS A 73 3.01 19.85 -0.63
N ILE A 74 1.78 19.76 -0.08
CA ILE A 74 0.75 18.85 -0.55
C ILE A 74 0.40 19.23 -1.98
N SER A 75 0.71 18.36 -2.93
CA SER A 75 0.28 18.53 -4.30
C SER A 75 0.03 17.17 -4.91
N PHE A 76 -1.08 17.04 -5.65
CA PHE A 76 -1.33 15.83 -6.43
C PHE A 76 -0.17 15.63 -7.39
N SER A 77 0.56 14.53 -7.25
CA SER A 77 1.77 14.30 -8.03
C SER A 77 1.44 14.36 -9.53
N ASN A 78 2.30 15.01 -10.32
CA ASN A 78 2.18 14.99 -11.79
C ASN A 78 2.16 13.55 -12.33
N GLN A 79 2.69 12.59 -11.59
CA GLN A 79 2.66 11.16 -11.90
C GLN A 79 1.25 10.56 -11.78
N ALA A 80 0.49 10.91 -10.74
CA ALA A 80 -0.93 10.55 -10.62
C ALA A 80 -1.74 11.10 -11.79
N ARG A 81 -1.53 12.39 -12.14
CA ARG A 81 -2.20 13.05 -13.27
C ARG A 81 -1.83 12.43 -14.63
N LYS A 82 -0.56 12.07 -14.84
CA LYS A 82 -0.09 11.39 -16.06
C LYS A 82 -0.69 9.99 -16.19
N SER A 83 -0.83 9.25 -15.09
CA SER A 83 -1.45 7.93 -15.10
C SER A 83 -2.88 7.97 -15.66
N PHE A 84 -3.68 8.99 -15.33
CA PHE A 84 -5.04 9.12 -15.88
C PHE A 84 -5.10 9.49 -17.37
N ARG A 85 -4.04 10.07 -17.94
CA ARG A 85 -4.05 10.63 -19.31
C ARG A 85 -3.54 9.68 -20.40
N SER A 86 -2.94 8.55 -20.04
CA SER A 86 -2.36 7.59 -21.01
C SER A 86 -3.34 6.48 -21.44
N GLN A 87 -4.59 6.83 -21.73
CA GLN A 87 -5.47 5.92 -22.48
C GLN A 87 -5.28 6.15 -23.98
#